data_AF-A0A9W6Z901-F1
#
_entry.id   AF-A0A9W6Z901-F1
#
_cell.length_a   1.000
_cell.length_b   1.000
_cell.length_c   1.000
_cell.angle_alpha   90.00
_cell.angle_beta   90.00
_cell.angle_gamma   90.00
#
_symmetry.space_group_name_H-M   'P 1'
#
loop_
_entity.id
_entity.type
_entity.pdbx_description
1 polymer ?
#
loop_
_entity_poly.entity_id
_entity_poly.type
_entity_poly.pdbx_seq_one_letter_code
_entity_poly.pdbx_strand_id
1 'polypeptide(L)'
;MSLGGGPGSFEGLHELFACAFIPGTSTLSTNFLRAVERAQPFDTNPIYALLHESIYLDGPGVSSSWAAGQALQDDPVLSKAFDYTETMDPAHPDPVLLFGEMVYAFMFEDYAELKPLKSVADSLASRSDWGPLYVSRSPRSGVAAAAAVYHDDMYVDRDLSHECLKGGNALEFVKPYVTNEYQHSGLRDAGGEIFDKLMELAKD
;
A
#
# COMPACT_ATOMS: atom_id res chain seq x y z
N MET A 1 -2.67 -10.41 3.45
CA MET A 1 -2.16 -10.66 2.10
C MET A 1 -2.10 -9.32 1.44
N SER A 2 -0.90 -8.73 1.45
CA SER A 2 -0.63 -7.48 0.74
C SER A 2 -0.03 -7.92 -0.60
N LEU A 3 -0.70 -7.62 -1.71
CA LEU A 3 -0.20 -7.92 -3.06
C LEU A 3 1.14 -7.24 -3.26
N GLY A 4 2.20 -7.94 -3.67
CA GLY A 4 3.54 -7.35 -3.82
C GLY A 4 4.26 -7.04 -2.50
N GLY A 5 3.59 -7.07 -1.33
CA GLY A 5 4.18 -6.72 -0.04
C GLY A 5 4.97 -7.85 0.65
N GLY A 6 4.95 -9.07 0.12
CA GLY A 6 5.72 -10.19 0.68
C GLY A 6 6.18 -11.20 -0.38
N PRO A 7 7.19 -12.03 -0.05
CA PRO A 7 7.70 -13.05 -0.95
C PRO A 7 6.58 -13.99 -1.41
N GLY A 8 6.49 -14.21 -2.72
CA GLY A 8 5.51 -15.12 -3.31
C GLY A 8 4.05 -14.66 -3.15
N SER A 9 3.79 -13.36 -2.96
CA SER A 9 2.43 -12.86 -2.71
C SER A 9 1.44 -13.15 -3.85
N PHE A 10 1.92 -13.20 -5.11
CA PHE A 10 1.07 -13.47 -6.27
C PHE A 10 0.72 -14.97 -6.34
N GLU A 11 1.70 -15.84 -6.10
CA GLU A 11 1.53 -17.29 -6.01
C GLU A 11 0.59 -17.63 -4.85
N GLY A 12 0.77 -17.00 -3.69
CA GLY A 12 -0.09 -17.20 -2.53
C GLY A 12 -1.54 -16.78 -2.80
N LEU A 13 -1.77 -15.71 -3.58
CA LEU A 13 -3.10 -15.31 -4.00
C LEU A 13 -3.70 -16.31 -5.01
N HIS A 14 -2.89 -16.80 -5.95
CA HIS A 14 -3.32 -17.83 -6.89
C HIS A 14 -3.74 -19.11 -6.17
N GLU A 15 -2.93 -19.58 -5.22
CA GLU A 15 -3.24 -20.76 -4.39
C GLU A 15 -4.49 -20.56 -3.54
N LEU A 16 -4.67 -19.36 -2.98
CA LEU A 16 -5.86 -18.99 -2.22
C LEU A 16 -7.12 -19.21 -3.07
N PHE A 17 -7.15 -18.67 -4.29
CA PHE A 17 -8.31 -18.83 -5.18
C PHE A 17 -8.46 -20.23 -5.75
N ALA A 18 -7.36 -20.93 -6.05
CA ALA A 18 -7.39 -22.32 -6.53
C ALA A 18 -8.08 -23.27 -5.52
N CYS A 19 -8.02 -22.94 -4.22
CA CYS A 19 -8.62 -23.70 -3.13
C CYS A 19 -9.93 -23.09 -2.59
N ALA A 20 -10.56 -22.16 -3.34
CA ALA A 20 -11.71 -21.41 -2.86
C ALA A 20 -12.93 -22.29 -2.53
N PHE A 21 -13.22 -23.29 -3.37
CA PHE A 21 -14.44 -24.09 -3.29
C PHE A 21 -14.16 -25.54 -2.88
N ILE A 22 -15.11 -26.17 -2.20
CA ILE A 22 -15.10 -27.62 -1.99
C ILE A 22 -15.29 -28.29 -3.37
N PRO A 23 -14.43 -29.25 -3.77
CA PRO A 23 -14.47 -29.86 -5.10
C PRO A 23 -15.86 -30.36 -5.49
N GLY A 24 -16.34 -29.94 -6.66
CA GLY A 24 -17.65 -30.32 -7.18
C GLY A 24 -18.85 -29.54 -6.61
N THR A 25 -18.60 -28.48 -5.83
CA THR A 25 -19.66 -27.63 -5.24
C THR A 25 -19.38 -26.14 -5.46
N SER A 26 -20.39 -25.31 -5.21
CA SER A 26 -20.24 -23.85 -5.09
C SER A 26 -20.02 -23.38 -3.65
N THR A 27 -19.78 -24.30 -2.71
CA THR A 27 -19.57 -23.97 -1.30
C THR A 27 -18.10 -23.60 -1.06
N LEU A 28 -17.86 -22.46 -0.42
CA LEU A 28 -16.52 -22.03 -0.03
C LEU A 28 -15.90 -23.01 0.98
N SER A 29 -14.62 -23.34 0.78
CA SER A 29 -13.89 -24.25 1.66
C SER A 29 -13.53 -23.56 2.98
N THR A 30 -13.49 -24.32 4.08
CA THR A 30 -13.04 -23.78 5.38
C THR A 30 -11.62 -23.22 5.30
N ASN A 31 -10.74 -23.85 4.51
CA ASN A 31 -9.37 -23.38 4.31
C ASN A 31 -9.34 -22.00 3.66
N PHE A 32 -10.14 -21.78 2.61
CA PHE A 32 -10.28 -20.49 1.96
C PHE A 32 -10.81 -19.43 2.92
N LEU A 33 -11.92 -19.72 3.62
CA LEU A 33 -12.53 -18.78 4.56
C LEU A 33 -11.53 -18.34 5.64
N ARG A 34 -10.79 -19.29 6.23
CA ARG A 34 -9.76 -18.98 7.24
C ARG A 34 -8.55 -18.24 6.67
N ALA A 35 -8.20 -18.48 5.41
CA ALA A 35 -7.11 -17.77 4.77
C ALA A 35 -7.49 -16.33 4.42
N VAL A 36 -8.71 -16.09 3.93
CA VAL A 36 -9.26 -14.74 3.71
C VAL A 36 -9.37 -13.97 5.02
N GLU A 37 -9.93 -14.58 6.08
CA GLU A 37 -10.02 -13.97 7.41
C GLU A 37 -8.65 -13.51 7.94
N ARG A 38 -7.61 -14.32 7.74
CA ARG A 38 -6.24 -13.96 8.14
C ARG A 38 -5.54 -12.99 7.19
N ALA A 39 -6.06 -12.79 5.99
CA ALA A 39 -5.42 -11.93 5.00
C ALA A 39 -5.49 -10.45 5.40
N GLN A 40 -6.51 -10.01 6.13
CA GLN A 40 -6.61 -8.62 6.57
C GLN A 40 -6.85 -8.58 8.08
N PRO A 41 -5.77 -8.60 8.90
CA PRO A 41 -5.87 -8.81 10.33
C PRO A 41 -6.26 -7.53 11.11
N PHE A 42 -7.14 -6.69 10.54
CA PHE A 42 -7.57 -5.44 11.17
C PHE A 42 -8.32 -5.67 12.48
N ASP A 43 -9.03 -6.80 12.61
CA ASP A 43 -9.73 -7.15 13.84
C ASP A 43 -8.79 -7.32 15.05
N THR A 44 -7.52 -7.68 14.81
CA THR A 44 -6.53 -7.86 15.88
C THR A 44 -5.49 -6.74 15.93
N ASN A 45 -5.47 -5.86 14.93
CA ASN A 45 -4.49 -4.77 14.80
C ASN A 45 -5.18 -3.44 14.43
N PRO A 46 -6.13 -2.94 15.25
CA PRO A 46 -6.95 -1.79 14.89
C PRO A 46 -6.18 -0.47 14.76
N ILE A 47 -5.04 -0.34 15.46
CA ILE A 47 -4.18 0.86 15.37
C ILE A 47 -3.64 1.05 13.95
N TYR A 48 -3.31 -0.05 13.27
CA TYR A 48 -2.85 0.01 11.89
C TYR A 48 -3.93 0.62 10.98
N ALA A 49 -5.18 0.14 11.09
CA ALA A 49 -6.30 0.68 10.31
C ALA A 49 -6.60 2.14 10.67
N LEU A 50 -6.57 2.49 11.96
CA LEU A 50 -6.85 3.85 12.44
C LEU A 50 -5.83 4.89 11.96
N LEU A 51 -4.55 4.53 11.94
CA LEU A 51 -3.46 5.45 11.63
C LEU A 51 -3.02 5.40 10.16
N HIS A 52 -3.64 4.55 9.35
CA HIS A 52 -3.18 4.23 7.99
C HIS A 52 -2.92 5.43 7.09
N GLU A 53 -3.86 6.38 7.04
CA GLU A 53 -3.67 7.60 6.23
C GLU A 53 -2.89 8.68 6.98
N SER A 54 -2.90 8.67 8.32
CA SER A 54 -2.31 9.73 9.15
C SER A 54 -0.79 9.83 9.00
N ILE A 55 -0.12 8.74 8.62
CA ILE A 55 1.34 8.71 8.42
C ILE A 55 1.80 9.56 7.23
N TYR A 56 0.88 9.97 6.34
CA TYR A 56 1.20 10.78 5.18
C TYR A 56 0.91 12.27 5.36
N LEU A 57 0.33 12.68 6.49
CA LEU A 57 -0.11 14.06 6.68
C LEU A 57 1.05 14.96 7.07
N ASP A 58 1.21 16.05 6.31
CA ASP A 58 2.34 16.97 6.39
C ASP A 58 1.86 18.42 6.54
N GLY A 59 1.74 18.86 7.80
CA GLY A 59 1.49 20.26 8.13
C GLY A 59 0.04 20.64 8.42
N PRO A 60 -0.14 21.87 8.94
CA PRO A 60 -1.45 22.34 9.39
C PRO A 60 -2.37 22.64 8.21
N GLY A 61 -3.67 22.41 8.41
CA GLY A 61 -4.71 22.60 7.41
C GLY A 61 -4.85 21.44 6.42
N VAL A 62 -4.01 20.40 6.52
CA VAL A 62 -4.12 19.17 5.74
C VAL A 62 -4.84 18.11 6.56
N SER A 63 -5.90 17.52 6.02
CA SER A 63 -6.56 16.35 6.58
C SER A 63 -6.57 15.23 5.55
N SER A 64 -6.58 13.97 5.98
CA SER A 64 -6.69 12.87 5.01
C SER A 64 -8.07 12.84 4.37
N SER A 65 -9.12 13.12 5.16
CA SER A 65 -10.51 13.12 4.73
C SER A 65 -10.91 11.85 3.96
N TRP A 66 -10.34 10.69 4.31
CA TRP A 66 -10.48 9.45 3.53
C TRP A 66 -9.92 9.59 2.10
N ALA A 67 -8.67 10.05 2.00
CA ALA A 67 -7.99 10.41 0.75
C ALA A 67 -7.98 9.25 -0.26
N ALA A 68 -7.74 8.01 0.19
CA ALA A 68 -7.74 6.85 -0.72
C ALA A 68 -9.13 6.61 -1.32
N GLY A 69 -10.18 6.78 -0.52
CA GLY A 69 -11.57 6.66 -0.97
C GLY A 69 -11.95 7.79 -1.94
N GLN A 70 -11.59 9.03 -1.63
CA GLN A 70 -11.83 10.17 -2.51
C GLN A 70 -11.08 10.04 -3.83
N ALA A 71 -9.79 9.68 -3.81
CA ALA A 71 -9.01 9.49 -5.03
C ALA A 71 -9.63 8.45 -5.98
N LEU A 72 -10.18 7.36 -5.41
CA LEU A 72 -10.91 6.36 -6.19
C LEU A 72 -12.24 6.90 -6.74
N GLN A 73 -13.01 7.63 -5.93
CA GLN A 73 -14.36 8.10 -6.29
C GLN A 73 -14.33 9.29 -7.27
N ASP A 74 -13.36 10.18 -7.12
CA ASP A 74 -13.25 11.43 -7.88
C ASP A 74 -12.66 11.22 -9.27
N ASP A 75 -11.95 10.11 -9.50
CA ASP A 75 -11.44 9.70 -10.80
C ASP A 75 -12.42 8.70 -11.47
N PRO A 76 -13.15 9.10 -12.54
CA PRO A 76 -14.09 8.21 -13.21
C PRO A 76 -13.45 6.98 -13.85
N VAL A 77 -12.18 7.07 -14.25
CA VAL A 77 -11.43 5.95 -14.84
C VAL A 77 -11.12 4.93 -13.75
N LEU A 78 -10.61 5.38 -12.59
CA LEU A 78 -10.32 4.48 -11.47
C LEU A 78 -11.60 3.90 -10.87
N SER A 79 -12.60 4.73 -10.61
CA SER A 79 -13.90 4.33 -10.06
C SER A 79 -14.53 3.20 -10.88
N LYS A 80 -14.52 3.33 -12.21
CA LYS A 80 -15.02 2.30 -13.12
C LYS A 80 -14.12 1.06 -13.15
N ALA A 81 -12.80 1.24 -13.27
CA ALA A 81 -11.87 0.12 -13.39
C ALA A 81 -11.85 -0.79 -12.15
N PHE A 82 -12.13 -0.23 -10.97
CA PHE A 82 -12.18 -0.96 -9.70
C PHE A 82 -13.60 -1.32 -9.24
N ASP A 83 -14.63 -1.09 -10.08
CA ASP A 83 -15.97 -1.59 -9.79
C ASP A 83 -16.04 -3.10 -10.04
N TYR A 84 -15.83 -3.86 -8.96
CA TYR A 84 -15.90 -5.32 -9.01
C TYR A 84 -17.31 -5.82 -9.39
N THR A 85 -18.36 -5.01 -9.21
CA THR A 85 -19.74 -5.41 -9.54
C THR A 85 -20.00 -5.43 -11.04
N GLU A 86 -19.28 -4.61 -11.81
CA GLU A 86 -19.26 -4.69 -13.28
C GLU A 86 -18.28 -5.78 -13.74
N THR A 87 -17.05 -5.75 -13.24
CA THR A 87 -15.96 -6.62 -13.73
C THR A 87 -16.07 -8.09 -13.31
N MET A 88 -16.94 -8.44 -12.35
CA MET A 88 -17.21 -9.84 -12.01
C MET A 88 -18.05 -10.59 -13.06
N ASP A 89 -18.71 -9.88 -13.99
CA ASP A 89 -19.42 -10.52 -15.10
C ASP A 89 -18.39 -11.19 -16.02
N PRO A 90 -18.48 -12.52 -16.27
CA PRO A 90 -17.56 -13.22 -17.18
C PRO A 90 -17.57 -12.68 -18.63
N ALA A 91 -18.60 -11.94 -19.03
CA ALA A 91 -18.67 -11.26 -20.32
C ALA A 91 -17.97 -9.90 -20.36
N HIS A 92 -17.58 -9.35 -19.20
CA HIS A 92 -16.84 -8.11 -19.10
C HIS A 92 -15.40 -8.31 -19.64
N PRO A 93 -14.88 -7.40 -20.48
CA PRO A 93 -13.56 -7.57 -21.11
C PRO A 93 -12.40 -7.32 -20.14
N ASP A 94 -12.61 -6.50 -19.12
CA ASP A 94 -11.58 -6.13 -18.15
C ASP A 94 -11.61 -7.05 -16.92
N PRO A 95 -10.44 -7.39 -16.34
CA PRO A 95 -10.37 -8.25 -15.16
C PRO A 95 -10.85 -7.53 -13.89
N VAL A 96 -11.24 -8.31 -12.88
CA VAL A 96 -11.44 -7.77 -11.52
C VAL A 96 -10.10 -7.31 -10.97
N LEU A 97 -9.97 -6.02 -10.71
CA LEU A 97 -8.81 -5.44 -10.06
C LEU A 97 -8.90 -5.58 -8.54
N LEU A 98 -7.74 -5.75 -7.90
CA LEU A 98 -7.62 -5.83 -6.46
C LEU A 98 -6.90 -4.58 -5.95
N PHE A 99 -7.36 -4.07 -4.81
CA PHE A 99 -6.66 -2.99 -4.12
C PHE A 99 -5.38 -3.50 -3.47
N GLY A 100 -4.40 -2.61 -3.38
CA GLY A 100 -3.23 -2.80 -2.53
C GLY A 100 -3.55 -2.53 -1.06
N GLU A 101 -2.68 -1.79 -0.40
CA GLU A 101 -2.76 -1.52 1.03
C GLU A 101 -3.49 -0.21 1.32
N MET A 102 -4.82 -0.24 1.12
CA MET A 102 -5.71 0.89 1.38
C MET A 102 -6.68 0.58 2.52
N VAL A 103 -7.03 1.61 3.30
CA VAL A 103 -8.06 1.54 4.34
C VAL A 103 -9.17 2.52 3.97
N TYR A 104 -10.39 2.02 3.87
CA TYR A 104 -11.56 2.80 3.49
C TYR A 104 -12.53 2.98 4.68
N ALA A 105 -13.32 4.06 4.65
CA ALA A 105 -14.30 4.36 5.69
C ALA A 105 -15.27 3.19 5.96
N PHE A 106 -15.72 2.49 4.91
CA PHE A 106 -16.64 1.36 5.03
C PHE A 106 -16.05 0.19 5.82
N MET A 107 -14.72 0.06 5.91
CA MET A 107 -14.10 -1.01 6.71
C MET A 107 -14.44 -0.88 8.20
N PHE A 108 -14.65 0.35 8.69
CA PHE A 108 -15.14 0.63 10.05
C PHE A 108 -16.66 0.38 10.20
N GLU A 109 -17.35 0.01 9.13
CA GLU A 109 -18.76 -0.40 9.12
C GLU A 109 -18.92 -1.91 8.88
N ASP A 110 -17.87 -2.58 8.40
CA ASP A 110 -17.87 -4.01 8.10
C ASP A 110 -17.22 -4.83 9.22
N TYR A 111 -15.97 -4.52 9.56
CA TYR A 111 -15.17 -5.27 10.53
C TYR A 111 -15.74 -5.13 11.94
N ALA A 112 -15.95 -6.25 12.62
CA ALA A 112 -16.63 -6.29 13.91
C ALA A 112 -15.87 -5.49 14.98
N GLU A 113 -14.54 -5.60 15.01
CA GLU A 113 -13.70 -4.94 16.00
C GLU A 113 -13.38 -3.48 15.63
N LEU A 114 -13.55 -3.10 14.35
CA LEU A 114 -13.38 -1.71 13.92
C LEU A 114 -14.64 -0.86 14.14
N LYS A 115 -15.84 -1.47 14.10
CA LYS A 115 -17.13 -0.77 14.29
C LYS A 115 -17.17 0.18 15.50
N PRO A 116 -16.75 -0.24 16.71
CA PRO A 116 -16.75 0.65 17.88
C PRO A 116 -15.81 1.85 17.74
N LEU A 117 -14.84 1.78 16.82
CA LEU A 117 -13.80 2.78 16.60
C LEU A 117 -14.13 3.75 15.45
N LYS A 118 -15.28 3.60 14.78
CA LYS A 118 -15.67 4.43 13.64
C LYS A 118 -15.58 5.93 13.93
N SER A 119 -16.11 6.39 15.07
CA SER A 119 -16.07 7.81 15.44
C SER A 119 -14.64 8.32 15.63
N VAL A 120 -13.73 7.47 16.11
CA VAL A 120 -12.30 7.80 16.25
C VAL A 120 -11.66 7.90 14.86
N ALA A 121 -11.95 6.96 13.97
CA ALA A 121 -11.45 6.97 12.60
C ALA A 121 -11.92 8.22 11.84
N ASP A 122 -13.20 8.56 11.91
CA ASP A 122 -13.76 9.78 11.30
C ASP A 122 -13.14 11.06 11.90
N SER A 123 -12.84 11.05 13.21
CA SER A 123 -12.16 12.18 13.87
C SER A 123 -10.71 12.30 13.43
N LEU A 124 -10.00 11.20 13.23
CA LEU A 124 -8.63 11.20 12.71
C LEU A 124 -8.59 11.64 11.24
N ALA A 125 -9.52 11.16 10.41
CA ALA A 125 -9.61 11.52 9.00
C ALA A 125 -9.91 13.02 8.81
N SER A 126 -10.72 13.62 9.69
CA SER A 126 -11.03 15.07 9.66
C SER A 126 -10.02 15.95 10.40
N ARG A 127 -9.06 15.35 11.10
CA ARG A 127 -8.03 16.08 11.85
C ARG A 127 -7.12 16.84 10.89
N SER A 128 -6.86 18.12 11.19
CA SER A 128 -6.06 19.01 10.34
C SER A 128 -4.99 19.83 11.08
N ASP A 129 -4.83 19.64 12.39
CA ASP A 129 -3.81 20.31 13.21
C ASP A 129 -2.46 19.55 13.21
N TRP A 130 -2.12 18.85 12.13
CA TRP A 130 -0.86 18.12 12.01
C TRP A 130 0.34 19.06 11.95
N GLY A 131 1.45 18.63 12.55
CA GLY A 131 2.73 19.32 12.40
C GLY A 131 3.36 19.03 11.03
N PRO A 132 4.35 19.83 10.61
CA PRO A 132 5.14 19.49 9.44
C PRO A 132 5.93 18.19 9.70
N LEU A 133 5.80 17.24 8.78
CA LEU A 133 6.48 15.94 8.76
C LEU A 133 7.68 15.96 7.82
N TYR A 134 7.53 16.55 6.63
CA TYR A 134 8.58 16.55 5.61
C TYR A 134 9.35 17.87 5.60
N VAL A 135 10.64 17.78 5.26
CA VAL A 135 11.49 18.94 5.03
C VAL A 135 11.60 19.17 3.52
N SER A 136 11.36 20.40 3.07
CA SER A 136 11.45 20.75 1.65
C SER A 136 12.87 20.70 1.09
N ARG A 137 13.88 20.80 1.98
CA ARG A 137 15.29 20.60 1.67
C ARG A 137 15.99 19.88 2.82
N SER A 138 16.91 18.99 2.48
CA SER A 138 17.75 18.33 3.49
C SER A 138 18.70 19.34 4.14
N PRO A 139 18.76 19.41 5.48
CA PRO A 139 19.71 20.27 6.18
C PRO A 139 21.16 19.75 6.17
N ARG A 140 21.46 18.64 5.48
CA ARG A 140 22.78 17.99 5.54
C ARG A 140 23.53 18.06 4.22
N SER A 141 24.52 18.95 4.17
CA SER A 141 25.68 18.78 3.30
C SER A 141 26.58 17.66 3.88
N GLY A 142 26.89 16.64 3.08
CA GLY A 142 27.99 15.70 3.37
C GLY A 142 27.63 14.29 3.88
N VAL A 143 26.38 13.86 3.85
CA VAL A 143 26.02 12.44 4.08
C VAL A 143 25.80 11.77 2.72
N ALA A 144 26.61 10.76 2.41
CA ALA A 144 26.36 9.89 1.28
C ALA A 144 25.21 8.91 1.62
N ALA A 145 24.26 8.77 0.70
CA ALA A 145 23.05 7.98 0.91
C ALA A 145 22.64 7.30 -0.39
N ALA A 146 21.98 6.15 -0.26
CA ALA A 146 21.39 5.41 -1.36
C ALA A 146 19.97 4.95 -1.01
N ALA A 147 19.13 4.76 -2.02
CA ALA A 147 17.77 4.27 -1.85
C ALA A 147 17.45 3.20 -2.91
N ALA A 148 16.75 2.15 -2.51
CA ALA A 148 16.19 1.19 -3.44
C ALA A 148 14.91 1.77 -4.04
N VAL A 149 14.75 1.64 -5.36
CA VAL A 149 13.54 2.00 -6.09
C VAL A 149 13.15 0.79 -6.91
N TYR A 150 12.06 0.12 -6.53
CA TYR A 150 11.57 -1.03 -7.28
C TYR A 150 10.75 -0.53 -8.48
N HIS A 151 11.07 -1.03 -9.67
CA HIS A 151 10.56 -0.49 -10.92
C HIS A 151 9.04 -0.63 -11.04
N ASP A 152 8.51 -1.78 -10.62
CA ASP A 152 7.09 -2.14 -10.73
C ASP A 152 6.41 -2.15 -9.35
N ASP A 153 6.90 -1.34 -8.40
CA ASP A 153 6.32 -1.23 -7.05
C ASP A 153 4.88 -0.69 -7.11
N MET A 154 3.93 -1.45 -6.54
CA MET A 154 2.53 -1.03 -6.51
C MET A 154 2.17 -0.10 -5.33
N TYR A 155 3.11 0.17 -4.43
CA TYR A 155 2.92 1.01 -3.23
C TYR A 155 3.64 2.34 -3.33
N VAL A 156 4.86 2.32 -3.88
CA VAL A 156 5.71 3.51 -3.99
C VAL A 156 5.98 3.79 -5.46
N ASP A 157 5.29 4.79 -5.99
CA ASP A 157 5.44 5.17 -7.39
C ASP A 157 6.89 5.54 -7.73
N ARG A 158 7.40 4.90 -8.80
CA ARG A 158 8.77 5.07 -9.27
C ARG A 158 9.03 6.50 -9.72
N ASP A 159 8.09 7.13 -10.42
CA ASP A 159 8.29 8.45 -10.98
C ASP A 159 8.26 9.52 -9.87
N LEU A 160 7.37 9.39 -8.88
CA LEU A 160 7.40 10.20 -7.66
C LEU A 160 8.71 10.03 -6.87
N SER A 161 9.22 8.80 -6.78
CA SER A 161 10.53 8.53 -6.17
C SER A 161 11.64 9.29 -6.91
N HIS A 162 11.62 9.30 -8.24
CA HIS A 162 12.57 10.07 -9.05
C HIS A 162 12.40 11.58 -8.91
N GLU A 163 11.17 12.10 -8.76
CA GLU A 163 10.94 13.51 -8.47
C GLU A 163 11.68 13.94 -7.20
N CYS A 164 11.65 13.13 -6.13
CA CYS A 164 12.37 13.45 -4.89
C CYS A 164 13.89 13.58 -5.07
N LEU A 165 14.46 12.94 -6.08
CA LEU A 165 15.90 12.93 -6.39
C LEU A 165 16.33 14.07 -7.32
N LYS A 166 15.40 14.86 -7.87
CA LYS A 166 15.75 15.98 -8.74
C LYS A 166 16.46 17.10 -7.98
N GLY A 167 17.33 17.82 -8.67
CA GLY A 167 18.09 18.93 -8.12
C GLY A 167 17.18 19.99 -7.47
N GLY A 168 17.53 20.39 -6.24
CA GLY A 168 16.79 21.32 -5.40
C GLY A 168 15.77 20.68 -4.45
N ASN A 169 15.49 19.38 -4.59
CA ASN A 169 14.58 18.63 -3.72
C ASN A 169 15.31 17.96 -2.55
N ALA A 170 14.52 17.47 -1.58
CA ALA A 170 15.03 17.00 -0.30
C ALA A 170 16.01 15.82 -0.41
N LEU A 171 15.93 14.99 -1.46
CA LEU A 171 16.73 13.78 -1.62
C LEU A 171 17.68 13.86 -2.84
N GLU A 172 18.01 15.06 -3.32
CA GLU A 172 18.86 15.24 -4.52
C GLU A 172 20.25 14.57 -4.44
N PHE A 173 20.75 14.32 -3.23
CA PHE A 173 22.05 13.71 -2.97
C PHE A 173 21.98 12.18 -2.82
N VAL A 174 20.78 11.60 -2.84
CA VAL A 174 20.58 10.15 -2.67
C VAL A 174 20.80 9.43 -4.00
N LYS A 175 21.60 8.37 -3.98
CA LYS A 175 21.86 7.53 -5.16
C LYS A 175 20.81 6.42 -5.28
N PRO A 176 20.03 6.37 -6.38
CA PRO A 176 19.04 5.32 -6.55
C PRO A 176 19.66 4.01 -7.05
N TYR A 177 19.29 2.90 -6.43
CA TYR A 177 19.36 1.56 -7.02
C TYR A 177 17.99 1.23 -7.58
N VAL A 178 17.81 1.43 -8.89
CA VAL A 178 16.57 1.08 -9.58
C VAL A 178 16.67 -0.37 -10.06
N THR A 179 15.69 -1.20 -9.68
CA THR A 179 15.67 -2.62 -10.05
C THR A 179 14.26 -3.13 -10.32
N ASN A 180 14.11 -4.01 -11.29
CA ASN A 180 12.89 -4.78 -11.57
C ASN A 180 13.01 -6.25 -11.15
N GLU A 181 14.08 -6.61 -10.43
CA GLU A 181 14.27 -7.97 -9.91
C GLU A 181 13.34 -8.28 -8.73
N TYR A 182 12.83 -7.23 -8.07
CA TYR A 182 12.02 -7.32 -6.86
C TYR A 182 10.78 -6.44 -6.96
N GLN A 183 9.77 -6.80 -6.18
CA GLN A 183 8.59 -6.00 -5.91
C GLN A 183 8.80 -5.20 -4.62
N HIS A 184 7.74 -4.61 -4.07
CA HIS A 184 7.77 -3.95 -2.76
C HIS A 184 8.35 -4.85 -1.64
N SER A 185 8.26 -6.17 -1.81
CA SER A 185 8.82 -7.20 -0.94
C SER A 185 10.34 -7.32 -0.95
N GLY A 186 11.10 -6.54 -1.73
CA GLY A 186 12.53 -6.78 -1.97
C GLY A 186 13.37 -7.03 -0.70
N LEU A 187 13.16 -6.27 0.38
CA LEU A 187 13.89 -6.51 1.65
C LEU A 187 13.59 -7.87 2.30
N ARG A 188 12.40 -8.44 2.05
CA ARG A 188 12.02 -9.77 2.52
C ARG A 188 12.52 -10.86 1.57
N ASP A 189 12.67 -10.55 0.29
CA ASP A 189 13.13 -11.49 -0.74
C ASP A 189 14.65 -11.66 -0.73
N ALA A 190 15.39 -10.54 -0.70
CA ALA A 190 16.84 -10.47 -0.87
C ALA A 190 17.45 -9.32 -0.04
N GLY A 191 17.04 -9.22 1.22
CA GLY A 191 17.41 -8.09 2.09
C GLY A 191 18.91 -7.93 2.29
N GLY A 192 19.68 -9.04 2.32
CA GLY A 192 21.13 -8.98 2.44
C GLY A 192 21.79 -8.38 1.20
N GLU A 193 21.42 -8.88 0.02
CA GLU A 193 21.93 -8.42 -1.27
C GLU A 193 21.57 -6.95 -1.53
N ILE A 194 20.31 -6.56 -1.28
CA ILE A 194 19.86 -5.18 -1.45
C ILE A 194 20.59 -4.26 -0.47
N PHE A 195 20.72 -4.67 0.79
CA PHE A 195 21.45 -3.88 1.78
C PHE A 195 22.91 -3.67 1.39
N ASP A 196 23.61 -4.72 1.01
CA ASP A 196 25.00 -4.64 0.57
C ASP A 196 25.15 -3.71 -0.64
N LYS A 197 24.20 -3.77 -1.58
CA LYS A 197 24.19 -2.88 -2.76
C LYS A 197 24.00 -1.41 -2.38
N LEU A 198 23.07 -1.11 -1.49
CA LEU A 198 22.84 0.25 -0.99
C LEU A 198 24.05 0.77 -0.22
N MET A 199 24.67 -0.07 0.60
CA MET A 199 25.88 0.28 1.34
C MET A 199 27.10 0.51 0.44
N GLU A 200 27.20 -0.20 -0.69
CA GLU A 200 28.20 0.09 -1.72
C GLU A 200 27.96 1.47 -2.34
N LEU A 201 26.74 1.73 -2.80
CA LEU A 201 26.38 3.00 -3.45
C LEU A 201 26.56 4.22 -2.52
N ALA A 202 26.28 4.05 -1.23
CA ALA A 202 26.40 5.10 -0.22
C ALA A 202 27.85 5.36 0.26
N LYS A 203 28.86 4.63 -0.25
CA LYS A 203 30.28 4.90 0.08
C LYS A 203 30.95 5.87 -0.89
N ASP A 204 30.48 5.89 -2.13
CA ASP A 204 30.94 6.80 -3.19
C ASP A 204 30.27 8.17 -3.10
#